data_AF-A0A5Z0FB36-F1
#
_entry.id   AF-A0A5Z0FB36-F1
#
_cell.length_a   1.000
_cell.length_b   1.000
_cell.length_c   1.000
_cell.angle_alpha   90.00
_cell.angle_beta   90.00
_cell.angle_gamma   90.00
#
_symmetry.space_group_name_H-M   'P 1'
#
loop_
_entity.id
_entity.type
_entity.pdbx_description
1 polymer ?
#
loop_
_entity_poly.entity_id
_entity_poly.type
_entity_poly.pdbx_seq_one_letter_code
_entity_poly.pdbx_strand_id
1 'polypeptide(L)'
;GGVPMFVATARRVSSVDEVCIALDDEKVLSIAKEYGLNAVLTSKDHESGTDRINEACKKLALKDDEIIINVQADEPFIECENLLKFKE
;
A
#
# COMPACT_ATOMS: atom_id res chain seq x y z
N GLY A 1 -0.54 -13.80 -18.81
CA GLY A 1 0.58 -13.86 -17.85
C GLY A 1 0.08 -13.32 -16.53
N GLY A 2 0.34 -14.02 -15.43
CA GLY A 2 -0.04 -13.53 -14.10
C GLY A 2 0.92 -12.44 -13.62
N VAL A 3 0.40 -11.49 -12.84
CA VAL A 3 1.22 -10.56 -12.04
C VAL A 3 1.13 -10.97 -10.57
N PRO A 4 2.10 -10.60 -9.72
CA PRO A 4 1.98 -10.80 -8.28
C PRO A 4 0.70 -10.17 -7.72
N MET A 5 0.11 -10.79 -6.70
CA MET A 5 -1.17 -10.37 -6.14
C MET A 5 -1.14 -8.92 -5.64
N PHE A 6 -0.12 -8.54 -4.87
CA PHE A 6 0.03 -7.17 -4.39
C PHE A 6 0.17 -6.13 -5.51
N VAL A 7 0.75 -6.52 -6.66
CA VAL A 7 0.86 -5.65 -7.84
C VAL A 7 -0.50 -5.44 -8.47
N ALA A 8 -1.32 -6.50 -8.58
CA ALA A 8 -2.69 -6.38 -9.08
C ALA A 8 -3.53 -5.47 -8.17
N THR A 9 -3.46 -5.69 -6.86
CA THR A 9 -4.15 -4.87 -5.85
C THR A 9 -3.72 -3.41 -5.92
N ALA A 10 -2.41 -3.13 -5.87
CA ALA A 10 -1.88 -1.77 -5.93
C ALA A 10 -2.29 -1.03 -7.20
N ARG A 11 -2.22 -1.69 -8.37
CA ARG A 11 -2.68 -1.09 -9.64
C ARG A 11 -4.16 -0.75 -9.62
N ARG A 12 -4.97 -1.60 -9.02
CA ARG A 12 -6.41 -1.37 -8.93
C ARG A 12 -6.72 -0.18 -8.02
N VAL A 13 -6.12 -0.11 -6.84
CA VAL A 13 -6.34 1.01 -5.91
C VAL A 13 -5.70 2.33 -6.38
N SER A 14 -4.68 2.28 -7.23
CA SER A 14 -4.06 3.47 -7.83
C SER A 14 -5.01 4.24 -8.76
N SER A 15 -6.15 3.65 -9.13
CA SER A 15 -7.21 4.36 -9.85
C SER A 15 -8.06 5.27 -8.95
N VAL A 16 -7.93 5.13 -7.63
CA VAL A 16 -8.70 5.87 -6.62
C VAL A 16 -7.91 7.01 -6.01
N ASP A 17 -6.64 6.77 -5.66
CA ASP A 17 -5.75 7.77 -5.07
C ASP A 17 -4.27 7.43 -5.28
N GLU A 18 -3.39 8.28 -4.77
CA GLU A 18 -1.99 7.94 -4.56
C GLU A 18 -1.84 6.72 -3.66
N VAL A 19 -0.99 5.78 -4.08
CA VAL A 19 -0.78 4.50 -3.41
C VAL A 19 0.69 4.33 -3.08
N CYS A 20 0.97 3.91 -1.85
CA CYS A 20 2.28 3.47 -1.41
C CYS A 20 2.17 2.10 -0.72
N ILE A 21 3.04 1.17 -1.11
CA ILE A 21 3.07 -0.17 -0.54
C ILE A 21 4.04 -0.19 0.65
N ALA A 22 3.52 -0.46 1.85
CA ALA A 22 4.35 -0.73 3.02
C ALA A 22 4.70 -2.24 3.08
N LEU A 23 5.99 -2.57 3.04
CA LEU A 23 6.50 -3.95 2.96
C LEU A 23 7.78 -4.10 3.79
N ASP A 24 8.18 -5.31 4.16
CA ASP A 24 9.39 -5.55 4.96
C ASP A 24 10.49 -6.37 4.27
N ASP A 25 10.29 -6.75 3.01
CA ASP A 25 11.24 -7.56 2.25
C ASP A 25 11.76 -6.80 1.02
N GLU A 26 13.09 -6.61 0.95
CA GLU A 26 13.82 -6.00 -0.17
C GLU A 26 13.49 -6.64 -1.53
N LYS A 27 13.16 -7.93 -1.57
CA LYS A 27 12.72 -8.61 -2.81
C LYS A 27 11.38 -8.07 -3.28
N VAL A 28 10.44 -7.86 -2.36
CA VAL A 28 9.12 -7.29 -2.69
C VAL A 28 9.27 -5.83 -3.10
N LEU A 29 10.18 -5.07 -2.48
CA LEU A 29 10.52 -3.73 -2.92
C LEU A 29 11.06 -3.71 -4.36
N SER A 30 11.95 -4.64 -4.68
CA SER A 30 12.52 -4.77 -6.03
C SER A 30 11.42 -5.06 -7.06
N ILE A 31 10.50 -5.97 -6.76
CA ILE A 31 9.34 -6.26 -7.60
C ILE A 31 8.46 -5.00 -7.75
N ALA A 32 8.12 -4.30 -6.65
CA ALA A 32 7.32 -3.07 -6.73
C ALA A 32 7.94 -2.04 -7.69
N LYS A 33 9.27 -1.85 -7.61
CA LYS A 33 10.04 -0.97 -8.51
C LYS A 33 10.00 -1.42 -9.96
N GLU A 34 10.13 -2.72 -10.24
CA GLU A 34 10.01 -3.28 -11.61
C GLU A 34 8.64 -2.97 -12.23
N TYR A 35 7.59 -2.90 -11.41
CA TYR A 35 6.24 -2.55 -11.83
C TYR A 35 5.92 -1.04 -11.78
N GLY A 36 6.88 -0.20 -11.39
CA GLY A 36 6.71 1.26 -11.29
C GLY A 36 5.80 1.71 -10.15
N LEU A 37 5.71 0.91 -9.07
CA LEU A 37 4.86 1.20 -7.91
C LEU A 37 5.68 1.84 -6.79
N ASN A 38 5.09 2.82 -6.10
CA ASN A 38 5.68 3.41 -4.90
C ASN A 38 5.62 2.40 -3.76
N ALA A 39 6.74 2.25 -3.05
CA ALA A 39 6.84 1.33 -1.94
C ALA A 39 7.89 1.80 -0.94
N VAL A 40 7.65 1.50 0.34
CA VAL A 40 8.51 1.84 1.46
C VAL A 40 8.81 0.59 2.29
N LEU A 41 10.08 0.38 2.61
CA LEU A 41 10.49 -0.66 3.54
C LEU A 41 10.10 -0.26 4.96
N THR A 42 9.53 -1.19 5.70
CA THR A 42 9.17 -1.12 7.12
C THR A 42 9.85 -2.24 7.89
N SER A 43 9.85 -2.17 9.21
CA SER A 43 10.37 -3.23 10.07
C SER A 43 9.64 -4.57 9.85
N LYS A 44 10.40 -5.67 10.03
CA LYS A 44 9.87 -7.04 10.10
C LYS A 44 9.26 -7.35 11.47
N ASP A 45 9.56 -6.54 12.47
CA ASP A 45 9.18 -6.79 13.87
C ASP A 45 7.81 -6.21 14.24
N HIS A 46 7.04 -5.71 13.27
CA HIS A 46 5.69 -5.21 13.52
C HIS A 46 4.72 -6.34 13.82
N GLU A 47 3.96 -6.19 14.89
CA GLU A 47 2.96 -7.18 15.32
C GLU A 47 1.63 -7.02 14.56
N SER A 48 1.39 -5.85 13.93
CA SER A 48 0.16 -5.58 13.19
C SER A 48 0.37 -4.77 11.90
N GLY A 49 -0.63 -4.82 11.02
CA GLY A 49 -0.66 -3.96 9.82
C GLY A 49 -0.74 -2.47 10.15
N THR A 50 -1.34 -2.09 11.27
CA THR A 50 -1.43 -0.70 11.72
C THR A 50 -0.07 -0.15 12.11
N ASP A 51 0.77 -0.93 12.81
CA ASP A 51 2.13 -0.51 13.19
C ASP A 51 3.01 -0.29 11.96
N ARG A 52 2.87 -1.18 10.97
CA ARG A 52 3.52 -1.07 9.68
C ARG A 52 3.15 0.23 8.95
N ILE A 53 1.86 0.56 8.93
CA ILE A 53 1.36 1.79 8.29
C ILE A 53 1.86 3.02 9.04
N ASN A 54 1.86 3.01 10.36
CA ASN A 54 2.39 4.11 11.16
C ASN A 54 3.87 4.40 10.85
N GLU A 55 4.70 3.35 10.70
CA GLU A 55 6.09 3.54 10.25
C GLU A 55 6.16 4.10 8.82
N ALA A 56 5.34 3.58 7.90
CA ALA A 56 5.29 4.06 6.52
C ALA A 56 4.93 5.56 6.46
N CYS A 57 3.91 6.00 7.19
CA CYS A 57 3.51 7.41 7.26
C CYS A 57 4.66 8.30 7.75
N LYS A 58 5.38 7.88 8.80
CA LYS A 58 6.56 8.60 9.31
C LYS A 58 7.68 8.70 8.29
N LYS A 59 7.96 7.61 7.56
CA LYS A 59 9.00 7.57 6.52
C LYS A 59 8.65 8.42 5.29
N LEU A 60 7.36 8.49 4.97
CA LEU A 60 6.83 9.34 3.90
C LEU A 60 6.68 10.81 4.32
N ALA A 61 6.90 11.12 5.61
CA ALA A 61 6.72 12.45 6.20
C ALA A 61 5.31 13.03 5.92
N LEU A 62 4.28 12.19 5.98
CA LEU A 62 2.90 12.62 5.86
C LEU A 62 2.51 13.49 7.06
N LYS A 63 1.57 14.40 6.84
CA LYS A 63 1.06 15.26 7.92
C LYS A 63 0.14 14.47 8.84
N ASP A 64 0.06 14.90 10.09
CA ASP A 64 -0.78 14.26 11.11
C ASP A 64 -2.29 14.34 10.79
N ASP A 65 -2.70 15.26 9.91
CA ASP A 65 -4.09 15.44 9.46
C ASP A 65 -4.41 14.70 8.15
N GLU A 66 -3.47 13.92 7.59
CA GLU A 66 -3.76 13.09 6.42
C GLU A 66 -4.58 11.85 6.76
N ILE A 67 -5.60 11.60 5.95
CA ILE A 67 -6.45 10.42 6.06
C ILE A 67 -5.81 9.28 5.27
N ILE A 68 -5.46 8.20 5.96
CA ILE A 68 -4.85 7.01 5.36
C ILE A 68 -5.86 5.87 5.32
N ILE A 69 -6.05 5.33 4.12
CA ILE A 69 -6.88 4.14 3.92
C ILE A 69 -5.97 2.92 3.84
N ASN A 70 -6.05 2.04 4.84
CA ASN A 70 -5.35 0.76 4.83
C ASN A 70 -6.06 -0.21 3.88
N VAL A 71 -5.36 -0.64 2.82
CA VAL A 71 -5.83 -1.70 1.93
C VAL A 71 -4.90 -2.90 2.02
N GLN A 72 -5.46 -4.07 2.31
CA GLN A 72 -4.70 -5.32 2.33
C GLN A 72 -4.28 -5.72 0.91
N ALA A 73 -3.03 -6.16 0.75
CA ALA A 73 -2.40 -6.41 -0.54
C ALA A 73 -2.94 -7.67 -1.28
N ASP A 74 -3.70 -8.51 -0.58
CA ASP A 74 -4.30 -9.75 -1.06
C ASP A 74 -5.74 -9.59 -1.58
N GLU A 75 -6.19 -8.34 -1.76
CA GLU A 75 -7.52 -7.98 -2.27
C GLU A 75 -7.49 -7.46 -3.74
N PRO A 76 -7.04 -8.25 -4.74
CA PRO A 76 -6.88 -7.77 -6.12
C PRO A 76 -8.21 -7.45 -6.82
N PHE A 77 -9.33 -7.87 -6.23
CA PHE A 77 -10.68 -7.64 -6.74
C PHE A 77 -11.46 -6.61 -5.94
N ILE A 78 -10.80 -5.86 -5.03
CA ILE A 78 -11.44 -4.81 -4.24
C ILE A 78 -12.28 -3.87 -5.10
N GLU A 79 -13.49 -3.57 -4.66
CA GLU A 79 -14.36 -2.63 -5.35
C GLU A 79 -13.96 -1.21 -5.00
N CYS A 80 -13.40 -0.49 -5.97
CA CYS A 80 -12.96 0.91 -5.80
C CYS A 80 -14.08 1.84 -5.32
N GLU A 81 -15.34 1.53 -5.65
CA GLU A 81 -16.52 2.28 -5.17
C GLU A 81 -16.63 2.27 -3.64
N ASN A 82 -16.20 1.21 -2.97
CA ASN A 82 -16.20 1.16 -1.50
C ASN A 82 -15.12 2.05 -0.90
N LEU A 83 -14.01 2.26 -1.61
CA LEU A 83 -12.94 3.17 -1.17
C LEU A 83 -13.34 4.63 -1.33
N LEU A 84 -14.07 4.96 -2.40
CA LEU A 84 -14.54 6.32 -2.68
C LEU A 84 -15.47 6.86 -1.59
N LYS A 85 -16.25 5.99 -0.93
CA LYS A 85 -17.14 6.36 0.19
C LYS A 85 -16.40 6.92 1.41
N PHE A 86 -15.10 6.63 1.55
CA PHE A 86 -14.28 7.18 2.64
C PHE A 86 -13.66 8.54 2.31
N LYS A 87 -13.83 9.02 1.07
CA LYS A 87 -13.36 10.33 0.62
C LYS A 87 -14.44 11.42 0.64
N GLU A 88 -15.69 11.05 0.86
CA GLU A 88 -16.86 11.95 0.99
C GLU A 88 -17.03 12.45 2.43
#